data_AF-A0A7V0ISC2-F1
#
_entry.id   AF-A0A7V0ISC2-F1
#
_cell.length_a   1.000
_cell.length_b   1.000
_cell.length_c   1.000
_cell.angle_alpha   90.00
_cell.angle_beta   90.00
_cell.angle_gamma   90.00
#
_symmetry.space_group_name_H-M   'P 1'
#
loop_
_entity.id
_entity.type
_entity.pdbx_description
1 polymer ?
#
loop_
_entity_poly.entity_id
_entity_poly.type
_entity_poly.pdbx_seq_one_letter_code
_entity_poly.pdbx_strand_id
1 'polypeptide(L)'
;MPTSVDLLVERLLSSGARASDSSAIRDLLRHAAREGLISLGGGIPAPELFPVERIIEATAASFAELGAGAAQYGLTEGELHLREVAAALAEEDGAPALPDQILITTGSQQALDLLGRVLVDPGDVIAVDDPAYLGALQALRKYD
;
A
#
# COMPACT_ATOMS: atom_id res chain seq x y z
N MET A 1 17.22 -21.00 -21.69
CA MET A 1 17.90 -21.82 -20.68
C MET A 1 18.42 -20.87 -19.62
N PRO A 2 18.02 -21.02 -18.34
CA PRO A 2 18.56 -20.19 -17.27
C PRO A 2 20.06 -20.44 -17.12
N THR A 3 20.81 -19.38 -16.82
CA THR A 3 22.26 -19.42 -16.59
C THR A 3 22.58 -20.02 -15.21
N SER A 4 23.86 -20.38 -14.96
CA SER A 4 24.30 -20.82 -13.63
C SER A 4 24.10 -19.74 -12.56
N VAL A 5 24.05 -18.46 -12.96
CA VAL A 5 23.78 -17.32 -12.08
C VAL A 5 22.29 -17.27 -11.74
N ASP A 6 21.39 -17.49 -12.70
CA ASP A 6 19.94 -17.51 -12.47
C ASP A 6 19.55 -18.59 -11.46
N LEU A 7 20.11 -19.79 -11.60
CA LEU A 7 19.90 -20.91 -10.68
C LEU A 7 20.45 -20.64 -9.26
N LEU A 8 21.55 -19.87 -9.16
CA LEU A 8 22.10 -19.47 -7.87
C LEU A 8 21.19 -18.45 -7.18
N VAL A 9 20.68 -17.46 -7.92
CA VAL A 9 19.76 -16.44 -7.40
C VAL A 9 18.49 -17.09 -6.87
N GLU A 10 17.86 -17.99 -7.62
CA GLU A 10 16.65 -18.69 -7.17
C GLU A 10 16.86 -19.45 -5.86
N ARG A 11 18.04 -20.04 -5.64
CA ARG A 11 18.37 -20.75 -4.40
C ARG A 11 18.58 -19.84 -3.20
N LEU A 12 18.90 -18.56 -3.41
CA LEU A 12 19.12 -17.59 -2.34
C LEU A 12 17.83 -16.88 -1.90
N LEU A 13 16.77 -16.92 -2.72
CA LEU A 13 15.47 -16.35 -2.37
C LEU A 13 14.86 -17.04 -1.14
N SER A 14 14.14 -16.27 -0.32
CA SER A 14 13.31 -16.84 0.75
C SER A 14 12.10 -17.59 0.17
N SER A 15 11.46 -18.45 0.97
CA SER A 15 10.21 -19.11 0.57
C SER A 15 9.15 -18.10 0.11
N GLY A 16 8.92 -17.03 0.88
CA GLY A 16 7.99 -15.97 0.51
C GLY A 16 8.35 -15.23 -0.78
N ALA A 17 9.64 -15.02 -1.05
CA ALA A 17 10.07 -14.41 -2.31
C ALA A 17 9.86 -15.33 -3.52
N ARG A 18 9.99 -16.66 -3.36
CA ARG A 18 9.66 -17.64 -4.41
C ARG A 18 8.16 -17.81 -4.63
N ALA A 19 7.37 -17.66 -3.57
CA ALA A 19 5.91 -17.70 -3.62
C ALA A 19 5.28 -16.40 -4.17
N SER A 20 6.08 -15.34 -4.32
CA SER A 20 5.62 -14.05 -4.83
C SER A 20 5.41 -14.14 -6.33
N ASP A 21 4.14 -14.16 -6.72
CA ASP A 21 3.74 -14.30 -8.12
C ASP A 21 3.84 -12.98 -8.90
N SER A 22 3.76 -13.06 -10.23
CA SER A 22 3.67 -11.85 -11.07
C SER A 22 2.42 -11.02 -10.71
N SER A 23 2.57 -9.69 -10.68
CA SER A 23 1.47 -8.81 -10.27
C SER A 23 0.42 -8.74 -11.38
N ALA A 24 -0.65 -9.51 -11.23
CA ALA A 24 -1.80 -9.45 -12.14
C ALA A 24 -2.37 -8.01 -12.28
N ILE A 25 -2.28 -7.18 -11.24
CA ILE A 25 -2.60 -5.75 -11.30
C ILE A 25 -1.68 -5.03 -12.29
N ARG A 26 -0.36 -5.24 -12.19
CA ARG A 26 0.64 -4.63 -13.08
C ARG A 26 0.42 -5.03 -14.54
N ASP A 27 0.08 -6.29 -14.78
CA ASP A 27 -0.20 -6.76 -16.13
C ASP A 27 -1.49 -6.14 -16.67
N LEU A 28 -2.53 -6.01 -15.85
CA LEU A 28 -3.77 -5.34 -16.23
C LEU A 28 -3.54 -3.86 -16.56
N LEU A 29 -2.75 -3.15 -15.75
CA LEU A 29 -2.35 -1.76 -15.98
C LEU A 29 -1.55 -1.58 -17.28
N ARG A 30 -0.64 -2.51 -17.59
CA ARG A 30 0.12 -2.48 -18.85
C ARG A 30 -0.80 -2.57 -20.07
N HIS A 31 -1.85 -3.37 -19.99
CA HIS A 31 -2.83 -3.52 -21.07
C HIS A 31 -3.75 -2.31 -21.17
N ALA A 32 -4.12 -1.71 -20.04
CA ALA A 32 -4.96 -0.53 -19.97
C ALA A 32 -4.37 0.69 -20.70
N ALA A 33 -3.04 0.79 -20.76
CA ALA A 33 -2.31 1.88 -21.41
C ALA A 33 -2.09 1.70 -22.93
N ARG A 34 -2.69 0.68 -23.56
CA ARG A 34 -2.55 0.45 -25.00
C ARG A 34 -3.35 1.47 -25.82
N GLU A 35 -2.70 2.10 -26.80
CA GLU A 35 -3.38 2.98 -27.75
C GLU A 35 -4.50 2.23 -28.50
N GLY A 36 -5.63 2.92 -28.72
CA GLY A 36 -6.80 2.35 -29.39
C GLY A 36 -7.69 1.47 -28.51
N LEU A 37 -7.34 1.24 -27.24
CA LEU A 37 -8.15 0.51 -26.27
C LEU A 37 -8.90 1.47 -25.35
N ILE A 38 -10.21 1.28 -25.20
CA ILE A 38 -10.96 1.87 -24.09
C ILE A 38 -10.84 0.92 -22.90
N SER A 39 -10.01 1.27 -21.93
CA SER A 39 -9.81 0.45 -20.73
C SER A 39 -10.84 0.75 -19.66
N LEU A 40 -11.69 -0.23 -19.33
CA LEU A 40 -12.63 -0.19 -18.20
C LEU A 40 -12.20 -1.09 -17.03
N GLY A 41 -11.05 -1.76 -17.15
CA GLY A 41 -10.56 -2.72 -16.14
C GLY A 41 -9.66 -2.12 -15.06
N GLY A 42 -9.25 -0.86 -15.21
CA GLY A 42 -8.36 -0.18 -14.26
C GLY A 42 -9.16 0.59 -13.21
N GLY A 43 -8.83 0.41 -11.93
CA GLY A 43 -9.36 1.20 -10.81
C GLY A 43 -8.55 2.48 -10.54
N ILE A 44 -8.06 3.15 -11.58
CA ILE A 44 -7.18 4.32 -11.44
C ILE A 44 -8.03 5.59 -11.51
N PRO A 45 -7.91 6.52 -10.56
CA PRO A 45 -8.61 7.80 -10.61
C PRO A 45 -8.16 8.67 -11.80
N ALA A 46 -9.06 9.55 -12.27
CA ALA A 46 -8.79 10.49 -13.35
C ALA A 46 -7.78 11.58 -12.89
N PRO A 47 -6.62 11.73 -13.57
CA PRO A 47 -5.57 12.67 -13.15
C PRO A 47 -6.02 14.13 -13.05
N GLU A 48 -6.94 14.55 -13.91
CA GLU A 48 -7.51 15.91 -13.96
C GLU A 48 -8.35 16.27 -12.73
N LEU A 49 -8.74 15.28 -11.91
CA LEU A 49 -9.47 15.49 -10.65
C LEU A 49 -8.53 15.67 -9.45
N PHE A 50 -7.23 15.48 -9.63
CA PHE A 50 -6.30 15.67 -8.54
C PHE A 50 -6.14 17.15 -8.20
N PRO A 51 -6.26 17.53 -6.92
CA PRO A 51 -6.15 18.92 -6.49
C PRO A 51 -4.67 19.34 -6.38
N VAL A 52 -3.97 19.37 -7.51
CA VAL A 52 -2.51 19.58 -7.59
C VAL A 52 -2.10 20.87 -6.90
N GLU A 53 -2.82 21.97 -7.12
CA GLU A 53 -2.54 23.27 -6.51
C GLU A 53 -2.64 23.19 -4.99
N ARG A 54 -3.66 22.51 -4.45
CA ARG A 54 -3.83 22.35 -3.00
C ARG A 54 -2.73 21.50 -2.39
N ILE A 55 -2.25 20.47 -3.09
CA ILE A 55 -1.13 19.63 -2.63
C ILE A 55 0.15 20.46 -2.54
N ILE A 56 0.41 21.32 -3.53
CA ILE A 56 1.56 22.22 -3.55
C ILE A 56 1.47 23.21 -2.37
N GLU A 57 0.32 23.85 -2.18
CA GLU A 57 0.08 24.80 -1.10
C GLU A 57 0.25 24.16 0.28
N ALA A 58 -0.35 22.99 0.50
CA ALA A 58 -0.23 22.25 1.76
C ALA A 58 1.22 21.86 2.06
N THR A 59 1.94 21.37 1.05
CA THR A 59 3.36 21.01 1.18
C THR A 59 4.20 22.23 1.56
N ALA A 60 4.00 23.35 0.85
CA ALA A 60 4.71 24.59 1.15
C ALA A 60 4.40 25.11 2.57
N ALA A 61 3.14 25.03 3.00
CA ALA A 61 2.73 25.41 4.34
C ALA A 61 3.41 24.54 5.42
N SER A 62 3.47 23.20 5.23
CA SER A 62 4.16 22.31 6.15
C SER A 62 5.65 22.65 6.30
N PHE A 63 6.34 22.96 5.20
CA PHE A 63 7.74 23.39 5.26
C PHE A 63 7.93 24.79 5.88
N ALA A 64 6.98 25.71 5.66
CA ALA A 64 7.02 27.03 6.27
C ALA A 64 6.84 26.96 7.80
N GLU A 65 5.99 26.03 8.28
CA GLU A 65 5.71 25.84 9.70
C GLU A 65 6.80 25.03 10.42
N LEU A 66 7.17 23.87 9.88
CA LEU A 66 8.06 22.90 10.53
C LEU A 66 9.54 23.09 10.16
N GLY A 67 9.83 23.86 9.11
CA GLY A 67 11.18 24.05 8.59
C GLY A 67 11.83 22.72 8.18
N ALA A 68 13.09 22.53 8.58
CA ALA A 68 13.82 21.28 8.33
C ALA A 68 13.21 20.07 9.07
N GLY A 69 12.40 20.29 10.10
CA GLY A 69 11.69 19.23 10.82
C GLY A 69 10.73 18.44 9.92
N ALA A 70 10.16 19.09 8.88
CA ALA A 70 9.26 18.43 7.92
C ALA A 70 9.94 17.28 7.14
N ALA A 71 11.27 17.31 7.02
CA ALA A 71 12.06 16.32 6.29
C ALA A 71 12.98 15.48 7.21
N GLN A 72 12.88 15.67 8.52
CA GLN A 72 13.67 14.92 9.50
C GLN A 72 12.97 13.60 9.85
N TYR A 73 13.73 12.64 10.39
CA TYR A 73 13.15 11.47 11.04
C TYR A 73 12.11 11.88 12.11
N GLY A 74 10.96 11.22 12.05
CA GLY A 74 9.86 11.38 13.01
C GLY A 74 9.57 10.10 13.77
N LEU A 75 8.44 10.10 14.45
CA LEU A 75 7.89 8.91 15.11
C LEU A 75 7.44 7.87 14.08
N THR A 76 7.61 6.59 14.40
CA THR A 76 7.25 5.47 13.51
C THR A 76 5.74 5.41 13.26
N GLU A 77 4.95 5.77 14.26
CA GLU A 77 3.48 5.80 14.22
C GLU A 77 2.95 6.82 13.19
N GLY A 78 3.78 7.82 12.85
CA GLY A 78 3.41 8.95 12.02
C GLY A 78 3.32 10.25 12.82
N GLU A 79 3.31 11.35 12.07
CA GLU A 79 3.15 12.70 12.62
C GLU A 79 1.81 12.81 13.38
N LEU A 80 1.81 13.48 14.54
CA LEU A 80 0.68 13.49 15.46
C LEU A 80 -0.54 14.19 14.85
N HIS A 81 -0.36 15.36 14.24
CA HIS A 81 -1.45 16.10 13.62
C HIS A 81 -2.13 15.29 12.50
N LEU A 82 -1.36 14.56 11.69
CA LEU A 82 -1.92 13.65 10.69
C LEU A 82 -2.74 12.51 11.33
N ARG A 83 -2.30 11.98 12.48
CA ARG A 83 -3.06 10.95 13.21
C ARG A 83 -4.33 11.52 13.83
N GLU A 84 -4.34 12.76 14.30
CA GLU A 84 -5.55 13.45 14.78
C GLU A 84 -6.57 13.64 13.65
N VAL A 85 -6.12 14.06 12.47
CA VAL A 85 -6.99 14.16 11.28
C VAL A 85 -7.55 12.80 10.89
N ALA A 86 -6.73 11.75 10.88
CA ALA A 86 -7.18 10.39 10.60
C ALA A 86 -8.20 9.88 11.62
N ALA A 87 -8.03 10.21 12.92
CA ALA A 87 -8.98 9.87 13.97
C ALA A 87 -10.34 10.53 13.75
N ALA A 88 -10.35 11.82 13.39
CA ALA A 88 -11.58 12.54 13.07
C ALA A 88 -12.30 11.93 11.86
N LEU A 89 -11.57 11.59 10.79
CA LEU A 89 -12.14 10.91 9.62
C LEU A 89 -12.73 9.54 9.99
N ALA A 90 -12.02 8.77 10.82
CA ALA A 90 -12.51 7.47 11.26
C ALA A 90 -13.79 7.58 12.10
N GLU A 91 -13.93 8.63 12.93
CA GLU A 91 -15.17 8.93 13.66
C GLU A 91 -16.34 9.25 12.69
N GLU A 92 -16.10 10.06 11.67
CA GLU A 92 -17.09 10.37 10.62
C GLU A 92 -17.54 9.13 9.85
N ASP A 93 -16.62 8.19 9.59
CA ASP A 93 -16.88 6.91 8.91
C ASP A 93 -17.50 5.84 9.83
N GLY A 94 -17.75 6.15 11.11
CA GLY A 94 -18.37 5.23 12.07
C GLY A 94 -17.41 4.20 12.69
N ALA A 95 -16.11 4.44 12.60
CA ALA A 95 -15.03 3.64 13.17
C ALA A 95 -14.17 4.47 14.14
N PRO A 96 -14.73 5.00 15.25
CA PRO A 96 -14.02 5.91 16.14
C PRO A 96 -12.73 5.28 16.69
N ALA A 97 -11.64 6.03 16.62
CA ALA A 97 -10.32 5.64 17.11
C ALA A 97 -9.60 6.85 17.73
N LEU A 98 -8.77 6.60 18.74
CA LEU A 98 -7.89 7.61 19.31
C LEU A 98 -6.62 7.77 18.45
N PRO A 99 -5.96 8.94 18.42
CA PRO A 99 -4.74 9.15 17.62
C PRO A 99 -3.57 8.21 17.98
N ASP A 100 -3.52 7.68 19.21
CA ASP A 100 -2.53 6.68 19.65
C ASP A 100 -2.84 5.26 19.19
N GLN A 101 -4.04 5.02 18.65
CA GLN A 101 -4.46 3.76 18.04
C GLN A 101 -4.26 3.76 16.50
N ILE A 102 -3.72 4.85 15.93
CA ILE A 102 -3.54 5.03 14.49
C ILE A 102 -2.07 4.92 14.12
N LEU A 103 -1.79 4.10 13.10
CA LEU A 103 -0.50 3.98 12.45
C LEU A 103 -0.59 4.48 11.01
N ILE A 104 0.18 5.51 10.67
CA ILE A 104 0.29 6.00 9.29
C ILE A 104 1.14 5.03 8.48
N THR A 105 0.62 4.61 7.32
CA THR A 105 1.30 3.72 6.38
C THR A 105 1.44 4.39 5.01
N THR A 106 2.37 3.89 4.19
CA THR A 106 2.52 4.25 2.77
C THR A 106 1.46 3.52 1.92
N GLY A 107 0.20 3.74 2.27
CA GLY A 107 -0.97 3.15 1.63
C GLY A 107 -1.37 1.77 2.17
N SER A 108 -2.61 1.38 1.85
CA SER A 108 -3.26 0.17 2.38
C SER A 108 -2.51 -1.12 2.08
N GLN A 109 -1.70 -1.16 1.02
CA GLN A 109 -0.90 -2.34 0.69
C GLN A 109 0.18 -2.62 1.73
N GLN A 110 0.80 -1.58 2.31
CA GLN A 110 1.74 -1.75 3.43
C GLN A 110 0.99 -2.20 4.69
N ALA A 111 -0.18 -1.63 4.95
CA ALA A 111 -1.02 -2.04 6.08
C ALA A 111 -1.37 -3.54 6.01
N LEU A 112 -1.78 -4.04 4.84
CA LEU A 112 -2.05 -5.46 4.61
C LEU A 112 -0.80 -6.33 4.80
N ASP A 113 0.37 -5.87 4.34
CA ASP A 113 1.64 -6.58 4.54
C ASP A 113 2.00 -6.70 6.03
N LEU A 114 1.81 -5.62 6.81
CA LEU A 114 2.05 -5.58 8.26
C LEU A 114 1.06 -6.45 9.02
N LEU A 115 -0.24 -6.38 8.69
CA LEU A 115 -1.27 -7.22 9.30
C LEU A 115 -0.95 -8.70 9.12
N GLY A 116 -0.59 -9.11 7.91
CA GLY A 116 -0.14 -10.48 7.66
C GLY A 116 1.06 -10.88 8.51
N ARG A 117 2.05 -9.99 8.70
CA ARG A 117 3.26 -10.29 9.50
C ARG A 117 3.00 -10.46 10.98
N VAL A 118 1.99 -9.77 11.51
CA VAL A 118 1.70 -9.73 12.94
C VAL A 118 0.66 -10.78 13.32
N LEU A 119 -0.24 -11.15 12.41
CA LEU A 119 -1.43 -11.94 12.72
C LEU A 119 -1.48 -13.33 12.08
N VAL A 120 -0.61 -13.66 11.11
CA VAL A 120 -0.73 -14.87 10.30
C VAL A 120 0.56 -15.70 10.36
N ASP A 121 0.43 -16.96 10.72
CA ASP A 121 1.46 -17.99 10.58
C ASP A 121 1.22 -18.85 9.32
N PRO A 122 2.27 -19.47 8.73
CA PRO A 122 2.09 -20.39 7.62
C PRO A 122 1.17 -21.56 7.95
N GLY A 123 0.17 -21.79 7.10
CA GLY A 123 -0.86 -22.82 7.30
C GLY A 123 -2.12 -22.35 8.06
N ASP A 124 -2.17 -21.10 8.50
CA ASP A 124 -3.40 -20.50 9.03
C ASP A 124 -4.47 -20.34 7.94
N VAL A 125 -5.74 -20.40 8.35
CA VAL A 125 -6.88 -20.18 7.46
C VAL A 125 -7.34 -18.73 7.55
N ILE A 126 -7.32 -18.02 6.42
CA ILE A 126 -7.78 -16.63 6.33
C ILE A 126 -9.09 -16.58 5.55
N ALA A 127 -10.12 -15.99 6.16
CA ALA A 127 -11.40 -15.76 5.49
C ALA A 127 -11.31 -14.51 4.59
N VAL A 128 -11.80 -14.65 3.35
CA VAL A 128 -11.89 -13.57 2.36
C VAL A 128 -13.23 -13.63 1.63
N ASP A 129 -13.64 -12.51 1.05
CA ASP A 129 -14.84 -12.45 0.20
C ASP A 129 -14.63 -13.16 -1.15
N ASP A 130 -15.73 -13.48 -1.83
CA ASP A 130 -15.73 -13.96 -3.23
C ASP A 130 -16.65 -13.06 -4.09
N PRO A 131 -16.10 -12.16 -4.93
CA PRO A 131 -14.67 -11.93 -5.21
C PRO A 131 -13.96 -11.03 -4.17
N ALA A 132 -12.70 -11.34 -3.86
CA ALA A 132 -11.84 -10.53 -2.98
C ALA A 132 -11.00 -9.48 -3.73
N TYR A 133 -10.56 -8.44 -3.00
CA TYR A 133 -9.56 -7.49 -3.48
C TYR A 133 -8.22 -8.18 -3.78
N LEU A 134 -7.75 -8.06 -5.02
CA LEU A 134 -6.55 -8.73 -5.51
C LEU A 134 -5.27 -8.37 -4.73
N GLY A 135 -5.14 -7.11 -4.29
CA GLY A 135 -3.99 -6.67 -3.49
C GLY A 135 -3.91 -7.34 -2.12
N ALA A 136 -5.06 -7.65 -1.51
CA ALA A 136 -5.11 -8.42 -0.26
C ALA A 136 -4.68 -9.87 -0.48
N LEU A 137 -5.21 -10.55 -1.51
CA LEU A 137 -4.80 -11.91 -1.86
C LEU A 137 -3.29 -12.00 -2.16
N GLN A 138 -2.71 -10.98 -2.80
CA GLN A 138 -1.27 -10.92 -3.04
C GLN A 138 -0.46 -10.72 -1.76
N ALA A 139 -0.93 -9.90 -0.82
CA ALA A 139 -0.26 -9.71 0.47
C ALA A 139 -0.28 -10.99 1.32
N LEU A 140 -1.35 -11.78 1.23
CA LEU A 140 -1.56 -12.95 2.08
C LEU A 140 -0.94 -14.24 1.52
N ARG A 141 -0.81 -14.37 0.19
CA ARG A 141 -0.20 -15.55 -0.48
C ARG A 141 1.19 -15.94 0.01
N LYS A 142 1.93 -15.01 0.61
CA LYS A 142 3.26 -15.31 1.18
C LYS A 142 3.20 -16.25 2.40
N TYR A 143 2.01 -16.52 2.93
CA TYR A 143 1.74 -17.42 4.06
C TYR A 143 1.03 -18.72 3.68
N ASP A 144 0.72 -18.94 2.39
CA ASP A 144 0.23 -20.23 1.89
C ASP A 144 1.36 -21.27 1.89
#